data_AF-A0A3Q0SMA4-F1
#
_entry.id   AF-A0A3Q0SMA4-F1
#
_cell.length_a   1.000
_cell.length_b   1.000
_cell.length_c   1.000
_cell.angle_alpha   90.00
_cell.angle_beta   90.00
_cell.angle_gamma   90.00
#
_symmetry.space_group_name_H-M   'P 1'
#
loop_
_entity.id
_entity.type
_entity.pdbx_description
1 polymer ?
#
loop_
_entity_poly.entity_id
_entity_poly.type
_entity_poly.pdbx_seq_one_letter_code
_entity_poly.pdbx_strand_id
1 'polypeptide(L)'
;GSPHNSGKTPIQILHEYGTKSGNLPVYMMERAEGEAHQPSFVFSVTVGDVSGRGPSKKAAKHQAAEAALKALNIDAGELALQRGWRLPEYTVLSEAGPPHKREFTVTCRLESLSEKAVGNSKKAAKKTAAEKMVTKLQSLSGCSEITWSPQPSVRFENLRNSTAEKISLLRRNPLSIPNTDYIQMILELSKEQGFEVIYFDIDELTVNGQYQCLAELSTSPVTVCHGTGISCSNAHNDAAHSALQYIKIMASSK
;
A
#
# COMPACT_ATOMS: atom_id res chain seq x y z
N GLY A 1 16.65 15.98 18.50
CA GLY A 1 15.91 17.00 17.76
C GLY A 1 15.05 16.30 16.74
N SER A 2 13.73 16.37 16.89
CA SER A 2 12.76 15.61 16.09
C SER A 2 12.43 16.34 14.79
N PRO A 3 12.59 15.74 13.59
CA PRO A 3 12.28 16.42 12.35
C PRO A 3 10.89 16.06 11.78
N HIS A 4 10.20 17.11 11.35
CA HIS A 4 9.11 17.17 10.37
C HIS A 4 7.73 16.59 10.71
N ASN A 5 7.05 17.30 11.61
CA ASN A 5 5.59 17.42 11.60
C ASN A 5 5.18 18.30 10.39
N SER A 6 4.70 17.72 9.28
CA SER A 6 4.02 18.50 8.24
C SER A 6 2.77 19.11 8.88
N GLY A 7 2.66 20.44 8.94
CA GLY A 7 1.65 21.22 9.69
C GLY A 7 0.17 21.05 9.29
N LYS A 8 -0.22 19.86 8.82
CA LYS A 8 -1.59 19.47 8.56
C LYS A 8 -2.32 19.16 9.87
N THR A 9 -3.51 19.72 10.02
CA THR A 9 -4.37 19.47 11.19
C THR A 9 -4.95 18.04 11.14
N PRO A 10 -5.30 17.42 12.28
CA PRO A 10 -5.97 16.12 12.32
C PRO A 10 -7.20 16.03 11.42
N ILE A 11 -7.90 17.15 11.25
CA ILE A 11 -9.06 17.30 10.38
C ILE A 11 -8.70 17.07 8.90
N GLN A 12 -7.58 17.63 8.45
CA GLN A 12 -7.09 17.44 7.07
C GLN A 12 -6.69 16.00 6.82
N ILE A 13 -6.02 15.36 7.79
CA ILE A 13 -5.64 13.95 7.73
C ILE A 13 -6.90 13.06 7.64
N LEU A 14 -7.90 13.32 8.50
CA LEU A 14 -9.15 12.57 8.51
C LEU A 14 -9.94 12.76 7.21
N HIS A 15 -9.95 13.96 6.65
CA HIS A 15 -10.61 14.24 5.37
C HIS A 15 -9.91 13.53 4.21
N GLU A 16 -8.57 13.56 4.17
CA GLU A 16 -7.77 12.84 3.17
C GLU A 16 -8.01 11.33 3.27
N TYR A 17 -8.08 10.78 4.49
CA TYR A 17 -8.43 9.39 4.75
C TYR A 17 -9.84 9.05 4.26
N GLY A 18 -10.84 9.89 4.57
CA GLY A 18 -12.22 9.69 4.13
C GLY A 18 -12.38 9.69 2.61
N THR A 19 -11.65 10.56 1.92
CA THR A 19 -11.62 10.61 0.45
C THR A 19 -10.95 9.37 -0.15
N LYS A 20 -9.85 8.88 0.43
CA LYS A 20 -9.14 7.68 -0.04
C LYS A 20 -9.88 6.38 0.28
N SER A 21 -10.61 6.33 1.39
CA SER A 21 -11.35 5.14 1.86
C SER A 21 -12.81 5.07 1.37
N GLY A 22 -13.27 6.09 0.64
CA GLY A 22 -14.68 6.20 0.18
C GLY A 22 -15.69 6.51 1.28
N ASN A 23 -15.23 6.80 2.51
CA ASN A 23 -16.07 7.10 3.66
C ASN A 23 -15.82 8.53 4.14
N LEU A 24 -16.48 9.51 3.53
CA LEU A 24 -16.30 10.91 3.91
C LEU A 24 -16.80 11.18 5.35
N PRO A 25 -16.10 12.05 6.11
CA PRO A 25 -16.52 12.40 7.47
C PRO A 25 -17.87 13.11 7.50
N VAL A 26 -18.84 12.52 8.19
CA VAL A 26 -20.17 13.08 8.44
C VAL A 26 -20.19 13.75 9.82
N TYR A 27 -20.63 15.01 9.88
CA TYR A 27 -20.70 15.78 11.12
C TYR A 27 -22.14 16.00 11.56
N MET A 28 -22.44 15.71 12.82
CA MET A 28 -23.76 15.86 13.40
C MET A 28 -23.69 16.66 14.71
N MET A 29 -24.69 17.50 14.97
CA MET A 29 -24.86 18.15 16.28
C MET A 29 -25.73 17.23 17.15
N GLU A 30 -25.20 16.74 18.26
CA GLU A 30 -25.91 15.83 19.16
C GLU A 30 -26.61 16.56 20.30
N ARG A 31 -25.96 17.59 20.86
CA ARG A 31 -26.54 18.41 21.94
C ARG A 31 -26.24 19.88 21.74
N ALA A 32 -27.23 20.69 22.10
CA ALA A 32 -27.12 22.14 22.25
C ALA A 32 -27.86 22.50 23.54
N GLU A 33 -27.12 22.53 24.65
CA GLU A 33 -27.67 22.69 26.00
C GLU A 33 -26.79 23.67 26.78
N GLY A 34 -27.35 24.46 27.69
CA GLY A 34 -26.57 25.36 28.54
C GLY A 34 -27.26 26.70 28.74
N GLU A 35 -26.82 27.45 29.75
CA GLU A 35 -27.40 28.75 30.05
C GLU A 35 -27.01 29.78 28.99
N ALA A 36 -27.82 30.83 28.83
CA ALA A 36 -27.58 31.89 27.83
C ALA A 36 -26.18 32.51 27.94
N HIS A 37 -25.60 32.51 29.14
CA HIS A 37 -24.27 33.02 29.43
C HIS A 37 -23.14 31.97 29.30
N GLN A 38 -23.47 30.68 29.15
CA GLN A 38 -22.51 29.57 28.96
C GLN A 38 -23.15 28.38 28.20
N PRO A 39 -23.36 28.51 26.88
CA PRO A 39 -23.94 27.43 26.08
C PRO A 39 -22.91 26.32 25.82
N SER A 40 -23.35 25.07 25.88
CA SER A 40 -22.59 23.85 25.58
C SER A 40 -23.12 23.17 24.33
N PHE A 41 -22.21 22.85 23.41
CA PHE A 41 -22.57 22.19 22.16
C PHE A 41 -21.74 20.92 22.00
N VAL A 42 -22.40 19.78 21.82
CA VAL A 42 -21.71 18.52 21.54
C VAL A 42 -21.93 18.17 20.09
N PHE A 43 -20.84 18.07 19.34
CA PHE A 43 -20.86 17.59 17.97
C PHE A 43 -20.21 16.22 17.92
N SER A 44 -20.72 15.35 17.04
CA SER A 44 -20.09 14.09 16.68
C SER A 44 -19.62 14.11 15.22
N VAL A 45 -18.51 13.42 14.94
CA VAL A 45 -18.11 13.04 13.58
C VAL A 45 -18.23 11.54 13.43
N THR A 46 -18.57 11.05 12.24
CA THR A 46 -18.50 9.63 11.87
C THR A 46 -17.76 9.46 10.55
N VAL A 47 -16.79 8.55 10.51
CA VAL A 47 -16.02 8.12 9.33
C VAL A 47 -16.07 6.60 9.28
N GLY A 48 -16.89 6.03 8.40
CA GLY A 48 -17.14 4.58 8.38
C GLY A 48 -17.69 4.09 9.73
N ASP A 49 -16.98 3.15 10.38
CA ASP A 49 -17.35 2.57 11.68
C ASP A 49 -16.87 3.39 12.91
N VAL A 50 -16.27 4.56 12.69
CA VAL A 50 -15.54 5.30 13.72
C VAL A 50 -16.17 6.64 13.99
N SER A 51 -16.37 6.97 15.27
CA SER A 51 -16.95 8.23 15.71
C SER A 51 -16.15 8.92 16.81
N GLY A 52 -16.32 10.23 16.95
CA GLY A 52 -15.74 11.01 18.05
C GLY A 52 -16.58 12.25 18.37
N ARG A 53 -16.32 12.91 19.51
CA ARG A 53 -17.13 14.03 20.02
C ARG A 53 -16.28 15.21 20.50
N GLY A 54 -16.87 16.41 20.54
CA GLY A 54 -16.27 17.57 21.20
C GLY A 54 -17.17 18.80 21.33
N PRO A 55 -16.69 19.87 21.99
CA PRO A 55 -17.51 20.99 22.52
C PRO A 55 -17.87 22.08 21.49
N SER A 56 -17.45 21.96 20.23
CA SER A 56 -17.81 22.92 19.17
C SER A 56 -17.63 22.28 17.79
N LYS A 57 -18.15 22.88 16.72
CA LYS A 57 -17.90 22.38 15.35
C LYS A 57 -16.40 22.21 15.06
N LYS A 58 -15.55 23.12 15.54
CA LYS A 58 -14.09 23.10 15.31
C LYS A 58 -13.37 22.16 16.28
N ALA A 59 -13.73 22.20 17.56
CA ALA A 59 -13.12 21.36 18.60
C ALA A 59 -13.55 19.89 18.47
N ALA A 60 -14.83 19.63 18.17
CA ALA A 60 -15.29 18.29 17.83
C ALA A 60 -14.66 17.79 16.55
N LYS A 61 -14.51 18.61 15.50
CA LYS A 61 -13.74 18.21 14.32
C LYS A 61 -12.33 17.75 14.69
N HIS A 62 -11.62 18.51 15.52
CA HIS A 62 -10.27 18.19 15.92
C HIS A 62 -10.22 16.96 16.83
N GLN A 63 -10.97 16.96 17.92
CA GLN A 63 -11.00 15.91 18.94
C GLN A 63 -11.61 14.62 18.40
N ALA A 64 -12.52 14.70 17.44
CA ALA A 64 -13.12 13.55 16.80
C ALA A 64 -12.31 13.05 15.60
N ALA A 65 -11.56 13.91 14.91
CA ALA A 65 -10.51 13.45 14.01
C ALA A 65 -9.39 12.77 14.77
N GLU A 66 -8.96 13.33 15.89
CA GLU A 66 -7.97 12.72 16.78
C GLU A 66 -8.51 11.43 17.39
N ALA A 67 -9.74 11.40 17.91
CA ALA A 67 -10.36 10.18 18.42
C ALA A 67 -10.64 9.17 17.33
N ALA A 68 -10.92 9.60 16.09
CA ALA A 68 -11.08 8.69 14.96
C ALA A 68 -9.74 8.14 14.50
N LEU A 69 -8.67 8.93 14.46
CA LEU A 69 -7.30 8.45 14.24
C LEU A 69 -6.88 7.49 15.37
N LYS A 70 -7.25 7.79 16.61
CA LYS A 70 -7.03 6.94 17.78
C LYS A 70 -7.94 5.71 17.80
N ALA A 71 -9.13 5.73 17.21
CA ALA A 71 -10.07 4.60 17.19
C ALA A 71 -9.93 3.74 15.92
N LEU A 72 -9.38 4.30 14.84
CA LEU A 72 -8.76 3.60 13.72
C LEU A 72 -7.39 3.01 14.11
N ASN A 73 -6.98 3.23 15.37
CA ASN A 73 -5.78 2.77 16.09
C ASN A 73 -4.68 2.27 15.16
N ILE A 74 -4.06 3.28 14.60
CA ILE A 74 -3.31 3.29 13.36
C ILE A 74 -1.83 3.00 13.65
N ASP A 75 -1.45 2.00 14.45
CA ASP A 75 0.00 1.76 14.63
C ASP A 75 0.64 1.36 13.29
N ALA A 76 -0.04 0.52 12.50
CA ALA A 76 0.42 0.14 11.17
C ALA A 76 0.21 1.23 10.11
N GLY A 77 -0.90 1.97 10.15
CA GLY A 77 -1.22 2.97 9.13
C GLY A 77 -0.60 4.36 9.37
N GLU A 78 -0.26 4.71 10.61
CA GLU A 78 0.38 5.98 10.97
C GLU A 78 1.85 5.83 10.67
N LEU A 79 2.42 4.67 11.01
CA LEU A 79 3.71 4.23 10.51
C LEU A 79 3.74 4.27 8.97
N ALA A 80 2.74 3.70 8.29
CA ALA A 80 2.68 3.74 6.84
C ALA A 80 2.62 5.20 6.32
N LEU A 81 1.80 6.06 6.92
CA LEU A 81 1.67 7.46 6.50
C LEU A 81 2.96 8.27 6.76
N GLN A 82 3.59 8.09 7.92
CA GLN A 82 4.86 8.73 8.29
C GLN A 82 6.01 8.28 7.38
N ARG A 83 5.99 7.01 6.95
CA ARG A 83 7.03 6.41 6.10
C ARG A 83 6.70 6.46 4.60
N GLY A 84 5.55 7.03 4.21
CA GLY A 84 5.11 7.10 2.82
C GLY A 84 4.71 5.75 2.19
N TRP A 85 4.42 4.73 3.01
CA TRP A 85 3.93 3.43 2.54
C TRP A 85 2.45 3.48 2.20
N ARG A 86 1.97 2.47 1.47
CA ARG A 86 0.54 2.33 1.22
C ARG A 86 -0.19 2.03 2.51
N LEU A 87 -1.40 2.59 2.65
CA LEU A 87 -2.23 2.33 3.81
C LEU A 87 -2.58 0.84 3.89
N PRO A 88 -2.59 0.24 5.10
CA PRO A 88 -2.95 -1.15 5.27
C PRO A 88 -4.40 -1.42 4.83
N GLU A 89 -4.58 -2.50 4.09
CA GLU A 89 -5.88 -2.96 3.60
C GLU A 89 -6.45 -4.03 4.54
N TYR A 90 -7.73 -3.90 4.90
CA TYR A 90 -8.41 -4.82 5.79
C TYR A 90 -9.52 -5.57 5.05
N THR A 91 -9.44 -6.90 5.04
CA THR A 91 -10.44 -7.76 4.41
C THR A 91 -11.06 -8.70 5.44
N VAL A 92 -12.39 -8.72 5.55
CA VAL A 92 -13.11 -9.70 6.37
C VAL A 92 -13.15 -11.03 5.61
N LEU A 93 -12.59 -12.08 6.18
CA LEU A 93 -12.54 -13.42 5.57
C LEU A 93 -13.71 -14.30 5.97
N SER A 94 -14.14 -14.22 7.23
CA SER A 94 -15.24 -15.05 7.72
C SER A 94 -16.00 -14.39 8.87
N GLU A 95 -17.29 -14.72 8.96
CA GLU A 95 -18.17 -14.40 10.07
C GLU A 95 -18.80 -15.72 10.53
N ALA A 96 -18.52 -16.15 11.75
CA ALA A 96 -18.94 -17.43 12.29
C ALA A 96 -19.51 -17.27 13.71
N GLY A 97 -20.12 -18.33 14.22
CA GLY A 97 -20.62 -18.40 15.59
C GLY A 97 -22.05 -17.89 15.78
N PRO A 98 -22.67 -18.23 16.91
CA PRO A 98 -24.06 -17.86 17.20
C PRO A 98 -24.18 -16.34 17.45
N PRO A 99 -25.38 -15.75 17.32
CA PRO A 99 -25.58 -14.30 17.46
C PRO A 99 -24.98 -13.67 18.73
N HIS A 100 -24.93 -14.43 19.83
CA HIS A 100 -24.38 -13.99 21.13
C HIS A 100 -22.88 -14.29 21.32
N LYS A 101 -22.23 -14.96 20.35
CA LYS A 101 -20.80 -15.31 20.35
C LYS A 101 -20.28 -15.32 18.92
N ARG A 102 -20.50 -14.23 18.19
CA ARG A 102 -20.01 -14.06 16.82
C ARG A 102 -18.50 -13.88 16.83
N GLU A 103 -17.85 -14.50 15.86
CA GLU A 103 -16.43 -14.39 15.57
C GLU A 103 -16.24 -13.87 14.15
N PHE A 104 -15.35 -12.89 14.01
CA PHE A 104 -14.99 -12.27 12.75
C PHE A 104 -13.51 -12.52 12.52
N THR A 105 -13.17 -13.09 11.36
CA THR A 105 -11.78 -13.23 10.94
C THR A 105 -11.45 -12.12 9.96
N VAL A 106 -10.43 -11.32 10.27
CA VAL A 106 -9.96 -10.20 9.45
C VAL A 106 -8.50 -10.40 9.09
N THR A 107 -8.18 -10.12 7.83
CA THR A 107 -6.80 -10.01 7.35
C THR A 107 -6.41 -8.55 7.27
N CYS A 108 -5.29 -8.17 7.89
CA CYS A 108 -4.59 -6.93 7.65
C CYS A 108 -3.47 -7.20 6.65
N ARG A 109 -3.45 -6.47 5.54
CA ARG A 109 -2.39 -6.53 4.54
C ARG A 109 -1.67 -5.19 4.48
N LEU A 110 -0.35 -5.20 4.64
CA LEU A 110 0.51 -4.04 4.50
C LEU A 110 1.66 -4.43 3.58
N GLU A 111 1.66 -3.88 2.37
CA GLU A 111 2.64 -4.19 1.34
C GLU A 111 2.71 -5.71 1.04
N SER A 112 3.88 -6.34 1.11
CA SER A 112 4.05 -7.79 0.92
C SER A 112 3.66 -8.61 2.16
N LEU A 113 3.41 -7.96 3.29
CA LEU A 113 3.06 -8.63 4.54
C LEU A 113 1.54 -8.76 4.66
N SER A 114 1.09 -9.90 5.18
CA SER A 114 -0.29 -10.07 5.63
C SER A 114 -0.32 -10.79 6.97
N GLU A 115 -1.29 -10.42 7.79
CA GLU A 115 -1.55 -11.01 9.10
C GLU A 115 -3.05 -11.20 9.29
N LYS A 116 -3.43 -12.32 9.92
CA LYS A 116 -4.83 -12.67 10.18
C LYS A 116 -5.11 -12.66 11.67
N ALA A 117 -6.26 -12.11 12.05
CA ALA A 117 -6.74 -12.16 13.42
C ALA A 117 -8.24 -12.41 13.50
N VAL A 118 -8.66 -12.98 14.63
CA VAL A 118 -10.05 -13.23 14.97
C VAL A 118 -10.45 -12.28 16.08
N GLY A 119 -11.69 -11.82 16.06
CA GLY A 119 -12.27 -11.01 17.13
C GLY A 119 -13.78 -11.18 17.22
N ASN A 120 -14.35 -10.80 18.37
CA ASN A 120 -15.80 -10.89 18.61
C ASN A 120 -16.64 -9.83 17.86
N SER A 121 -15.96 -8.93 17.14
CA SER A 121 -16.55 -7.90 16.27
C SER A 121 -15.58 -7.60 15.13
N LYS A 122 -16.07 -7.06 14.02
CA LYS A 122 -15.21 -6.59 12.91
C LYS A 122 -14.14 -5.61 13.39
N LYS A 123 -14.50 -4.73 14.32
CA LYS A 123 -13.59 -3.75 14.93
C LYS A 123 -12.50 -4.42 15.77
N ALA A 124 -12.87 -5.37 16.63
CA ALA A 124 -11.90 -6.11 17.44
C ALA A 124 -10.95 -6.94 16.58
N ALA A 125 -11.47 -7.63 15.56
CA ALA A 125 -10.67 -8.44 14.65
C ALA A 125 -9.69 -7.58 13.83
N LYS A 126 -10.14 -6.41 13.32
CA LYS A 126 -9.26 -5.42 12.66
C LYS A 126 -8.13 -4.95 13.57
N LYS A 127 -8.45 -4.62 14.82
CA LYS A 127 -7.46 -4.17 15.82
C LYS A 127 -6.39 -5.24 16.07
N THR A 128 -6.80 -6.47 16.37
CA THR A 128 -5.85 -7.56 16.63
C THR A 128 -5.02 -7.91 15.38
N ALA A 129 -5.58 -7.76 14.18
CA ALA A 129 -4.82 -7.96 12.94
C ALA A 129 -3.75 -6.88 12.74
N ALA A 130 -4.05 -5.62 13.08
CA ALA A 130 -3.10 -4.51 13.04
C ALA A 130 -1.96 -4.68 14.07
N GLU A 131 -2.29 -5.06 15.31
CA GLU A 131 -1.30 -5.33 16.36
C GLU A 131 -0.31 -6.42 15.94
N LYS A 132 -0.82 -7.54 15.40
CA LYS A 132 0.03 -8.61 14.84
C LYS A 132 0.93 -8.11 13.72
N MET A 133 0.43 -7.22 12.84
CA MET A 133 1.22 -6.64 11.77
C MET A 133 2.39 -5.82 12.33
N VAL A 134 2.16 -4.99 13.34
CA VAL A 134 3.21 -4.18 13.99
C VAL A 134 4.25 -5.06 14.66
N THR A 135 3.83 -6.09 15.40
CA THR A 135 4.76 -7.06 16.00
C THR A 135 5.61 -7.77 14.93
N LYS A 136 5.02 -8.11 13.78
CA LYS A 136 5.75 -8.67 12.65
C LYS A 136 6.80 -7.71 12.10
N LEU A 137 6.44 -6.43 11.93
CA LEU A 137 7.37 -5.39 11.46
C LEU A 137 8.55 -5.19 12.44
N GLN A 138 8.28 -5.17 13.74
CA GLN A 138 9.31 -5.10 14.78
C GLN A 138 10.23 -6.33 14.74
N SER A 139 9.66 -7.52 14.61
CA SER A 139 10.43 -8.77 14.48
C SER A 139 11.34 -8.77 13.26
N LEU A 140 10.87 -8.25 12.11
CA LEU A 140 11.68 -8.13 10.90
C LEU A 140 12.78 -7.08 11.02
N SER A 141 12.58 -6.07 11.86
CA SER A 141 13.55 -4.99 12.13
C SER A 141 14.61 -5.40 13.17
N GLY A 142 14.41 -6.52 13.88
CA GLY A 142 15.33 -7.02 14.91
C GLY A 142 15.39 -6.18 16.18
N CYS A 143 14.52 -5.17 16.35
CA CYS A 143 14.49 -4.27 17.49
C CYS A 143 13.09 -3.65 17.68
N SER A 144 12.90 -2.94 18.79
CA SER A 144 11.69 -2.18 19.14
C SER A 144 11.36 -1.08 18.13
N GLU A 145 12.39 -0.53 17.47
CA GLU A 145 12.26 0.49 16.44
C GLU A 145 12.10 -0.17 15.07
N ILE A 146 11.01 0.16 14.36
CA ILE A 146 10.72 -0.43 13.05
C ILE A 146 11.59 0.26 12.00
N THR A 147 12.66 -0.43 11.59
CA THR A 147 13.58 -0.05 10.51
C THR A 147 13.26 -0.76 9.20
N TRP A 148 12.37 -1.75 9.23
CA TRP A 148 11.89 -2.44 8.04
C TRP A 148 11.33 -1.46 7.03
N SER A 149 11.79 -1.55 5.78
CA SER A 149 11.21 -0.87 4.64
C SER A 149 10.59 -1.91 3.72
N PRO A 150 9.38 -1.69 3.19
CA PRO A 150 8.83 -2.55 2.17
C PRO A 150 9.73 -2.52 0.95
N GLN A 151 10.01 -3.71 0.42
CA GLN A 151 10.57 -3.81 -0.91
C GLN A 151 9.57 -3.16 -1.87
N PRO A 152 9.99 -2.20 -2.72
CA PRO A 152 9.09 -1.51 -3.62
C PRO A 152 8.41 -2.56 -4.48
N SER A 153 7.09 -2.73 -4.33
CA SER A 153 6.37 -3.77 -5.05
C SER A 153 5.13 -3.26 -5.75
N VAL A 154 5.03 -3.55 -7.04
CA VAL A 154 3.87 -3.16 -7.86
C VAL A 154 3.00 -4.37 -8.17
N ARG A 155 1.68 -4.21 -8.08
CA ARG A 155 0.74 -5.23 -8.55
C ARG A 155 0.52 -5.07 -10.05
N PHE A 156 0.35 -6.18 -10.75
CA PHE A 156 -0.03 -6.14 -12.16
C PHE A 156 -1.37 -5.42 -12.39
N GLU A 157 -2.30 -5.48 -11.44
CA GLU A 157 -3.55 -4.69 -11.51
C GLU A 157 -3.28 -3.18 -11.58
N ASN A 158 -2.28 -2.69 -10.82
CA ASN A 158 -1.90 -1.28 -10.88
C ASN A 158 -1.28 -0.94 -12.23
N LEU A 159 -0.39 -1.80 -12.74
CA LEU A 159 0.19 -1.64 -14.07
C LEU A 159 -0.87 -1.65 -15.16
N ARG A 160 -1.91 -2.48 -15.04
CA ARG A 160 -3.05 -2.56 -15.97
C ARG A 160 -3.89 -1.28 -15.95
N ASN A 161 -4.16 -0.74 -14.77
CA ASN A 161 -5.00 0.45 -14.61
C ASN A 161 -4.23 1.77 -14.77
N SER A 162 -2.90 1.72 -14.83
CA SER A 162 -2.05 2.88 -14.99
C SER A 162 -2.24 3.56 -16.35
N THR A 163 -2.42 4.88 -16.31
CA THR A 163 -2.54 5.78 -17.47
C THR A 163 -1.28 6.60 -17.69
N ALA A 164 -0.18 6.24 -17.03
CA ALA A 164 1.07 6.96 -17.13
C ALA A 164 1.69 6.83 -18.54
N GLU A 165 2.66 7.68 -18.84
CA GLU A 165 3.17 7.84 -20.20
C GLU A 165 3.95 6.60 -20.66
N LYS A 166 4.90 6.11 -19.85
CA LYS A 166 5.80 5.01 -20.26
C LYS A 166 5.03 3.70 -20.43
N ILE A 167 4.11 3.38 -19.52
CA ILE A 167 3.25 2.19 -19.68
C ILE A 167 2.33 2.30 -20.91
N SER A 168 1.84 3.50 -21.21
CA SER A 168 1.02 3.74 -22.40
C SER A 168 1.83 3.59 -23.69
N LEU A 169 3.07 4.08 -23.72
CA LEU A 169 4.00 3.89 -24.83
C LEU A 169 4.34 2.41 -25.03
N LEU A 170 4.58 1.66 -23.96
CA LEU A 170 4.86 0.22 -24.03
C LEU A 170 3.69 -0.55 -24.67
N ARG A 171 2.45 -0.22 -24.30
CA ARG A 171 1.25 -0.85 -24.89
C ARG A 171 1.14 -0.59 -26.39
N ARG A 172 1.40 0.65 -26.84
CA ARG A 172 1.19 1.08 -28.22
C ARG A 172 2.30 0.64 -29.18
N ASN A 173 3.56 0.59 -28.71
CA ASN A 173 4.71 0.37 -29.59
C ASN A 173 5.14 -1.10 -29.66
N PRO A 174 5.53 -1.63 -30.83
CA PRO A 174 6.10 -2.96 -30.94
C PRO A 174 7.49 -3.00 -30.27
N LEU A 175 7.82 -4.12 -29.63
CA LEU A 175 9.13 -4.34 -29.01
C LEU A 175 10.14 -4.98 -29.98
N SER A 176 9.85 -5.02 -31.28
CA SER A 176 10.70 -5.65 -32.31
C SER A 176 11.67 -4.68 -32.99
N ILE A 177 12.08 -3.61 -32.29
CA ILE A 177 12.92 -2.55 -32.85
C ILE A 177 14.41 -2.94 -32.66
N PRO A 178 15.20 -3.09 -33.73
CA PRO A 178 16.61 -3.46 -33.61
C PRO A 178 17.42 -2.36 -32.90
N ASN A 179 18.49 -2.76 -32.20
CA ASN A 179 19.40 -1.86 -31.45
C ASN A 179 18.71 -0.99 -30.38
N THR A 180 17.61 -1.48 -29.80
CA THR A 180 16.94 -0.81 -28.69
C THR A 180 17.61 -1.17 -27.36
N ASP A 181 17.82 -0.15 -26.53
CA ASP A 181 18.21 -0.31 -25.13
C ASP A 181 16.96 -0.58 -24.29
N TYR A 182 16.64 -1.87 -24.14
CA TYR A 182 15.49 -2.32 -23.35
C TYR A 182 15.74 -2.16 -21.84
N ILE A 183 17.01 -2.16 -21.42
CA ILE A 183 17.40 -1.93 -20.03
C ILE A 183 16.99 -0.51 -19.62
N GLN A 184 17.30 0.48 -20.45
CA GLN A 184 16.91 1.86 -20.18
C GLN A 184 15.38 2.02 -20.23
N MET A 185 14.71 1.38 -21.18
CA MET A 185 13.24 1.44 -21.28
C MET A 185 12.55 0.86 -20.04
N ILE A 186 13.00 -0.30 -19.54
CA ILE A 186 12.41 -0.90 -18.35
C ILE A 186 12.76 -0.11 -17.08
N LEU A 187 13.94 0.50 -17.00
CA LEU A 187 14.33 1.37 -15.89
C LEU A 187 13.45 2.62 -15.80
N GLU A 188 13.13 3.26 -16.94
CA GLU A 188 12.21 4.39 -16.96
C GLU A 188 10.79 3.98 -16.54
N LEU A 189 10.33 2.83 -17.03
CA LEU A 189 9.05 2.27 -16.63
C LEU A 189 9.00 1.91 -15.14
N SER A 190 10.07 1.33 -14.60
CA SER A 190 10.16 0.90 -13.21
C SER A 190 10.10 2.09 -12.25
N LYS A 191 10.80 3.19 -12.60
CA LYS A 191 10.72 4.47 -11.89
C LYS A 191 9.32 5.09 -11.92
N GLU A 192 8.65 5.05 -13.07
CA GLU A 192 7.29 5.59 -13.22
C GLU A 192 6.25 4.80 -12.42
N GLN A 193 6.37 3.47 -12.40
CA GLN A 193 5.37 2.59 -11.81
C GLN A 193 5.69 2.16 -10.38
N GLY A 194 6.90 2.46 -9.88
CA GLY A 194 7.33 2.16 -8.52
C GLY A 194 7.67 0.69 -8.28
N PHE A 195 8.42 0.08 -9.20
CA PHE A 195 9.05 -1.23 -9.00
C PHE A 195 10.56 -1.16 -9.30
N GLU A 196 11.28 -2.16 -8.83
CA GLU A 196 12.71 -2.36 -9.02
C GLU A 196 12.96 -3.51 -9.99
N VAL A 197 14.11 -3.42 -10.67
CA VAL A 197 14.62 -4.44 -11.58
C VAL A 197 16.03 -4.79 -11.12
N ILE A 198 16.26 -6.06 -10.83
CA ILE A 198 17.58 -6.58 -10.44
C ILE A 198 17.98 -7.63 -11.47
N TYR A 199 19.24 -7.59 -11.91
CA TYR A 199 19.80 -8.55 -12.86
C TYR A 199 20.74 -9.51 -12.14
N PHE A 200 20.59 -10.79 -12.42
CA PHE A 200 21.44 -11.86 -11.93
C PHE A 200 22.07 -12.60 -13.09
N ASP A 201 23.39 -12.50 -13.21
CA ASP A 201 24.14 -13.27 -14.20
C ASP A 201 24.27 -14.72 -13.76
N ILE A 202 24.09 -15.64 -14.70
CA ILE A 202 24.35 -17.07 -14.48
C ILE A 202 25.73 -17.37 -15.05
N ASP A 203 26.65 -17.80 -14.19
CA ASP A 203 28.05 -18.06 -14.56
C ASP A 203 28.19 -19.14 -15.64
N GLU A 204 27.27 -20.11 -15.66
CA GLU A 204 27.23 -21.18 -16.65
C GLU A 204 26.70 -20.66 -18.01
N LEU A 205 27.46 -20.93 -19.07
CA LEU A 205 27.00 -20.67 -20.44
C LEU A 205 25.91 -21.66 -20.85
N THR A 206 25.03 -21.25 -21.78
CA THR A 206 24.07 -22.17 -22.39
C THR A 206 24.79 -23.28 -23.16
N VAL A 207 24.03 -24.31 -23.56
CA VAL A 207 24.52 -25.39 -24.46
C VAL A 207 25.09 -24.86 -25.77
N ASN A 208 24.68 -23.67 -26.21
CA ASN A 208 25.17 -23.01 -27.41
C ASN A 208 26.30 -22.00 -27.13
N GLY A 209 26.84 -21.98 -25.90
CA GLY A 209 27.91 -21.08 -25.49
C GLY A 209 27.48 -19.62 -25.28
N GLN A 210 26.20 -19.36 -24.99
CA GLN A 210 25.70 -18.01 -24.75
C GLN A 210 25.70 -17.65 -23.26
N TYR A 211 25.91 -16.37 -22.96
CA TYR A 211 25.73 -15.81 -21.62
C TYR A 211 24.25 -15.78 -21.26
N GLN A 212 23.97 -15.86 -19.96
CA GLN A 212 22.62 -15.97 -19.42
C GLN A 212 22.41 -14.96 -18.30
N CYS A 213 21.20 -14.41 -18.23
CA CYS A 213 20.80 -13.44 -17.21
C CYS A 213 19.35 -13.68 -16.77
N LEU A 214 19.06 -13.44 -15.49
CA LEU A 214 17.71 -13.35 -14.95
C LEU A 214 17.43 -11.91 -14.53
N ALA A 215 16.34 -11.33 -15.06
CA ALA A 215 15.79 -10.06 -14.60
C ALA A 215 14.66 -10.33 -13.61
N GLU A 216 14.89 -10.01 -12.33
CA GLU A 216 13.87 -10.03 -11.29
C GLU A 216 13.19 -8.67 -11.20
N LEU A 217 11.87 -8.68 -11.36
CA LEU A 217 10.99 -7.54 -11.16
C LEU A 217 10.35 -7.66 -9.79
N SER A 218 10.41 -6.59 -9.01
CA SER A 218 9.71 -6.51 -7.72
C SER A 218 8.20 -6.27 -7.94
N THR A 219 7.55 -7.18 -8.66
CA THR A 219 6.10 -7.20 -8.84
C THR A 219 5.44 -8.10 -7.81
N SER A 220 4.10 -8.08 -7.75
CA SER A 220 3.32 -9.04 -6.95
C SER A 220 2.34 -9.80 -7.88
N PRO A 221 2.53 -11.12 -8.09
CA PRO A 221 3.67 -11.94 -7.62
C PRO A 221 5.02 -11.48 -8.23
N VAL A 222 6.14 -11.87 -7.60
CA VAL A 222 7.50 -11.60 -8.13
C VAL A 222 7.60 -12.22 -9.51
N THR A 223 8.17 -11.46 -10.46
CA THR A 223 8.33 -11.91 -11.84
C THR A 223 9.81 -12.02 -12.13
N VAL A 224 10.23 -13.15 -12.69
CA VAL A 224 11.59 -13.37 -13.16
C VAL A 224 11.53 -13.66 -14.65
N CYS A 225 12.35 -12.96 -15.42
CA CYS A 225 12.48 -13.15 -16.85
C CYS A 225 13.89 -13.57 -17.20
N HIS A 226 14.03 -14.54 -18.09
CA HIS A 226 15.33 -15.02 -18.56
C HIS A 226 15.71 -14.32 -19.86
N GLY A 227 17.00 -14.10 -20.03
CA GLY A 227 17.58 -13.61 -21.27
C GLY A 227 18.92 -14.27 -21.56
N THR A 228 19.26 -14.31 -22.85
CA THR A 228 20.50 -14.88 -23.36
C THR A 228 21.19 -13.95 -24.34
N GLY A 229 22.51 -14.06 -24.45
CA GLY A 229 23.25 -13.22 -25.38
C GLY A 229 24.66 -13.70 -25.65
N ILE A 230 25.27 -13.16 -26.70
CA ILE A 230 26.69 -13.39 -27.02
C ILE A 230 27.65 -12.68 -26.04
N SER A 231 27.12 -11.83 -25.15
CA SER A 231 27.84 -11.14 -24.07
C SER A 231 26.90 -10.94 -22.88
N CYS A 232 27.43 -10.65 -21.68
CA CYS A 232 26.60 -10.33 -20.51
C CYS A 232 25.67 -9.13 -20.78
N SER A 233 26.17 -8.08 -21.45
CA SER A 233 25.36 -6.91 -21.81
C SER A 233 24.22 -7.27 -22.76
N ASN A 234 24.45 -8.17 -23.72
CA ASN A 234 23.38 -8.67 -24.59
C ASN A 234 22.36 -9.51 -23.81
N ALA A 235 22.82 -10.37 -22.89
CA ALA A 235 21.95 -11.19 -22.06
C ALA A 235 21.07 -10.33 -21.13
N HIS A 236 21.61 -9.26 -20.54
CA HIS A 236 20.84 -8.28 -19.76
C HIS A 236 19.77 -7.61 -20.63
N ASN A 237 20.13 -7.16 -21.83
CA ASN A 237 19.19 -6.49 -22.72
C ASN A 237 18.08 -7.43 -23.21
N ASP A 238 18.40 -8.71 -23.44
CA ASP A 238 17.44 -9.76 -23.79
C ASP A 238 16.50 -10.10 -22.60
N ALA A 239 17.04 -10.15 -21.38
CA ALA A 239 16.24 -10.36 -20.17
C ALA A 239 15.27 -9.17 -19.93
N ALA A 240 15.75 -7.95 -20.13
CA ALA A 240 14.95 -6.72 -20.07
C ALA A 240 13.84 -6.71 -21.13
N HIS A 241 14.15 -7.18 -22.35
CA HIS A 241 13.16 -7.34 -23.42
C HIS A 241 12.05 -8.30 -23.04
N SER A 242 12.42 -9.50 -22.57
CA SER A 242 11.47 -10.51 -22.08
C SER A 242 10.59 -9.97 -20.94
N ALA A 243 11.17 -9.20 -20.02
CA ALA A 243 10.45 -8.53 -18.95
C ALA A 243 9.43 -7.49 -19.47
N LEU A 244 9.83 -6.64 -20.42
CA LEU A 244 8.92 -5.67 -21.06
C LEU A 244 7.78 -6.37 -21.83
N GLN A 245 8.07 -7.48 -22.51
CA GLN A 245 7.05 -8.28 -23.18
C GLN A 245 6.02 -8.82 -22.19
N TYR A 246 6.48 -9.39 -21.07
CA TYR A 246 5.60 -9.90 -20.03
C TYR A 246 4.74 -8.79 -19.42
N ILE A 247 5.33 -7.65 -19.05
CA ILE A 247 4.59 -6.49 -18.54
C ILE A 247 3.54 -6.04 -19.54
N LYS A 248 3.88 -5.95 -20.83
CA LYS A 248 2.97 -5.56 -21.90
C LYS A 248 1.76 -6.49 -21.99
N ILE A 249 1.97 -7.80 -21.90
CA ILE A 249 0.89 -8.80 -21.91
C ILE A 249 0.00 -8.61 -20.67
N MET A 250 0.59 -8.54 -19.49
CA MET A 250 -0.14 -8.41 -18.22
C MET A 250 -0.93 -7.10 -18.10
N ALA A 251 -0.39 -6.01 -18.67
CA ALA A 251 -1.02 -4.71 -18.72
C ALA A 251 -2.08 -4.55 -19.82
N SER A 252 -2.16 -5.50 -20.78
CA SER A 252 -3.11 -5.48 -21.90
C SER A 252 -4.22 -6.52 -21.79
N SER A 253 -4.04 -7.57 -20.99
CA SER A 253 -5.07 -8.58 -20.71
C SER A 253 -6.23 -7.94 -19.93
N LYS A 254 -7.43 -7.92 -20.52
CA LYS A 254 -8.69 -7.59 -19.83
C LYS A 254 -9.23 -8.82 -19.13
#